data_AF-A0A131YBF6-F1
#
_entry.id   AF-A0A131YBF6-F1
#
_cell.length_a   1.000
_cell.length_b   1.000
_cell.length_c   1.000
_cell.angle_alpha   90.00
_cell.angle_beta   90.00
_cell.angle_gamma   90.00
#
_symmetry.space_group_name_H-M   'P 1'
#
loop_
_entity.id
_entity.type
_entity.pdbx_description
1 polymer ?
#
loop_
_entity_poly.entity_id
_entity_poly.type
_entity_poly.pdbx_seq_one_letter_code
_entity_poly.pdbx_strand_id
1 'polypeptide(L)'
;MKVILLALLLTLTIDFTRSSATDSDGGTDKCTYDTDTCQREARRTRRQIWLANYSDNSCYNISVTGCEGIGYNTLSDCFWGCFSE
;
A
#
# COMPACT_ATOMS: atom_id res chain seq x y z
N MET A 1 22.46 37.05 -0.63
CA MET A 1 21.82 35.84 -1.18
C MET A 1 22.40 34.58 -0.51
N LYS A 2 22.09 34.32 0.77
CA LYS A 2 22.63 33.17 1.53
C LYS A 2 21.66 32.67 2.61
N VAL A 3 20.35 32.84 2.41
CA VAL A 3 19.35 32.54 3.47
C VAL A 3 18.25 31.58 2.99
N ILE A 4 18.28 31.09 1.76
CA ILE A 4 17.15 30.33 1.18
C ILE A 4 17.42 28.81 1.10
N LEU A 5 18.64 28.34 1.37
CA LEU A 5 19.02 26.95 1.03
C LEU A 5 18.88 25.90 2.15
N LEU A 6 18.47 26.27 3.37
CA LEU A 6 18.41 25.32 4.49
C LEU A 6 17.03 25.12 5.11
N ALA A 7 16.00 25.77 4.57
CA ALA A 7 14.61 25.61 5.04
C ALA A 7 13.87 24.44 4.38
N LEU A 8 14.47 23.71 3.42
CA LEU A 8 13.80 22.66 2.67
C LEU A 8 14.03 21.22 3.16
N LEU A 9 14.83 21.02 4.23
CA LEU A 9 15.20 19.69 4.74
C LEU A 9 14.38 19.22 5.95
N LEU A 10 13.42 20.02 6.41
CA LEU A 10 12.62 19.74 7.60
C LEU A 10 11.14 19.72 7.22
N THR A 11 10.63 18.55 6.82
CA THR A 11 9.32 17.96 7.19
C THR A 11 8.97 16.81 6.24
N LEU A 12 9.71 15.71 6.34
CA LEU A 12 9.20 14.39 5.93
C LEU A 12 9.09 13.53 7.19
N THR A 13 8.24 13.95 8.12
CA THR A 13 7.70 13.04 9.14
C THR A 13 6.63 12.21 8.45
N ILE A 14 7.06 11.15 7.76
CA ILE A 14 6.15 10.08 7.40
C ILE A 14 5.92 9.34 8.71
N ASP A 15 4.78 9.60 9.32
CA ASP A 15 4.26 8.76 10.40
C ASP A 15 4.27 7.32 9.90
N PHE A 16 5.26 6.54 10.35
CA PHE A 16 5.25 5.09 10.30
C PHE A 16 4.13 4.62 11.23
N THR A 17 2.89 4.75 10.76
CA THR A 17 1.80 3.94 11.27
C THR A 17 2.11 2.53 10.84
N ARG A 18 2.74 1.81 11.78
CA ARG A 18 3.01 0.38 11.74
C ARG A 18 1.68 -0.35 11.72
N SER A 19 0.98 -0.31 10.58
CA SER A 19 -0.17 -1.17 10.36
C SER A 19 0.40 -2.53 9.95
N SER A 20 0.62 -3.35 10.98
CA SER A 20 0.83 -4.77 10.88
C SER A 20 -0.29 -5.36 10.01
N ALA A 21 0.02 -5.59 8.73
CA ALA A 21 -0.70 -6.60 7.98
C ALA A 21 -0.45 -7.91 8.74
N THR A 22 -1.42 -8.28 9.57
CA THR A 22 -1.37 -9.48 10.39
C THR A 22 -1.01 -10.66 9.51
N ASP A 23 0.02 -11.37 9.95
CA ASP A 23 0.44 -12.66 9.45
C ASP A 23 -0.78 -13.56 9.24
N SER A 24 -0.94 -14.09 8.03
CA SER A 24 -1.38 -15.46 7.74
C SER A 24 -1.47 -15.65 6.23
N ASP A 25 -0.75 -16.65 5.74
CA ASP A 25 -0.89 -17.37 4.46
C ASP A 25 -0.45 -16.69 3.13
N GLY A 26 0.63 -17.25 2.56
CA GLY A 26 0.67 -17.66 1.16
C GLY A 26 0.57 -16.59 0.06
N GLY A 27 1.50 -15.64 0.03
CA GLY A 27 2.18 -15.14 -1.18
C GLY A 27 1.45 -14.73 -2.47
N THR A 28 0.14 -14.50 -2.51
CA THR A 28 -0.48 -13.93 -3.74
C THR A 28 -1.62 -12.95 -3.47
N ASP A 29 -2.39 -13.19 -2.42
CA ASP A 29 -3.66 -12.49 -2.18
C ASP A 29 -3.46 -11.02 -1.78
N LYS A 30 -2.23 -10.65 -1.41
CA LYS A 30 -1.85 -9.26 -1.10
C LYS A 30 -1.58 -8.44 -2.35
N CYS A 31 -1.21 -9.07 -3.44
CA CYS A 31 -0.72 -8.38 -4.63
C CYS A 31 -1.81 -8.10 -5.66
N THR A 32 -2.91 -8.85 -5.61
CA THR A 32 -4.05 -8.70 -6.51
C THR A 32 -5.29 -8.24 -5.75
N TYR A 33 -6.14 -7.51 -6.46
CA TYR A 33 -7.48 -7.20 -5.99
C TYR A 33 -8.46 -8.14 -6.68
N ASP A 34 -8.86 -9.17 -5.96
CA ASP A 34 -9.93 -10.05 -6.38
C ASP A 34 -11.24 -9.58 -5.73
N THR A 35 -12.18 -9.13 -6.55
CA THR A 35 -13.50 -8.67 -6.09
C THR A 35 -14.33 -9.75 -5.44
N ASP A 36 -14.07 -11.01 -5.77
CA ASP A 36 -14.87 -12.15 -5.31
C ASP A 36 -14.47 -12.54 -3.88
N THR A 37 -13.18 -12.41 -3.54
CA THR A 37 -12.65 -12.61 -2.18
C THR A 37 -12.75 -11.34 -1.33
N CYS A 38 -12.64 -10.16 -1.94
CA CYS A 38 -12.78 -8.87 -1.29
C CYS A 38 -14.23 -8.38 -1.23
N GLN A 39 -14.96 -8.83 -0.22
CA GLN A 39 -16.29 -8.28 0.06
C GLN A 39 -16.20 -6.85 0.62
N ARG A 40 -16.58 -5.88 -0.20
CA ARG A 40 -16.59 -4.46 0.18
C ARG A 40 -17.62 -4.18 1.27
N GLU A 41 -17.16 -3.57 2.35
CA GLU A 41 -18.04 -3.12 3.43
C GLU A 41 -18.40 -1.64 3.29
N ALA A 42 -19.64 -1.34 2.90
CA ALA A 42 -20.09 0.03 2.62
C ALA A 42 -19.97 1.01 3.81
N ARG A 43 -19.92 0.51 5.05
CA ARG A 43 -19.88 1.32 6.28
C ARG A 43 -18.46 1.51 6.85
N ARG A 44 -17.44 0.87 6.27
CA ARG A 44 -16.06 1.02 6.74
C ARG A 44 -15.36 2.21 6.09
N THR A 45 -14.44 2.79 6.83
CA THR A 45 -13.55 3.84 6.33
C THR A 45 -12.76 3.33 5.14
N ARG A 46 -12.69 4.15 4.09
CA ARG A 46 -11.84 3.89 2.93
C ARG A 46 -10.37 3.96 3.34
N ARG A 47 -9.59 2.98 2.90
CA ARG A 47 -8.12 3.02 2.99
C ARG A 47 -7.52 3.01 1.59
N GLN A 48 -6.38 3.66 1.44
CA GLN A 48 -5.58 3.58 0.22
C GLN A 48 -4.61 2.41 0.33
N ILE A 49 -4.48 1.63 -0.73
CA ILE A 49 -3.58 0.48 -0.82
C ILE A 49 -2.85 0.45 -2.14
N TRP A 50 -1.72 -0.23 -2.18
CA TRP A 50 -0.92 -0.50 -3.35
C TRP A 50 -1.03 -1.97 -3.75
N LEU A 51 -1.19 -2.20 -5.05
CA LEU A 51 -1.33 -3.51 -5.68
C LEU A 51 -0.40 -3.61 -6.87
N ALA A 52 -0.04 -4.83 -7.25
CA ALA A 52 0.79 -5.08 -8.40
C ALA A 52 -0.07 -5.34 -9.64
N ASN A 53 0.35 -4.77 -10.77
CA ASN A 53 -0.04 -5.19 -12.09
C ASN A 53 1.09 -6.06 -12.65
N TYR A 54 0.86 -7.37 -12.69
CA TYR A 54 1.85 -8.33 -13.20
C TYR A 54 2.07 -8.24 -14.72
N SER A 55 1.15 -7.64 -15.47
CA SER A 55 1.30 -7.53 -16.93
C SER A 55 2.41 -6.56 -17.34
N ASP A 56 2.63 -5.51 -16.55
CA ASP A 56 3.60 -4.45 -16.86
C ASP A 56 4.62 -4.21 -15.72
N ASN A 57 4.62 -5.09 -14.72
CA ASN A 57 5.46 -5.00 -13.53
C ASN A 57 5.39 -3.63 -12.82
N SER A 58 4.20 -3.05 -12.77
CA SER A 58 3.95 -1.81 -12.06
C SER A 58 3.18 -2.03 -10.76
N CYS A 59 3.30 -1.08 -9.84
CA CYS A 59 2.43 -0.99 -8.67
C CYS A 59 1.51 0.22 -8.81
N TYR A 60 0.22 0.05 -8.51
CA TYR A 60 -0.78 1.10 -8.60
C TYR A 60 -1.58 1.23 -7.30
N ASN A 61 -2.09 2.44 -7.06
CA ASN A 61 -2.82 2.76 -5.84
C ASN A 61 -4.33 2.72 -6.08
N ILE A 62 -5.07 2.10 -5.16
CA ILE A 62 -6.54 2.12 -5.15
C ILE A 62 -7.10 2.42 -3.77
N SER A 63 -8.35 2.89 -3.75
CA SER A 63 -9.14 3.09 -2.54
C SER A 63 -10.13 1.94 -2.35
N VAL A 64 -10.07 1.27 -1.19
CA VAL A 64 -10.94 0.15 -0.85
C VAL A 64 -11.63 0.37 0.49
N THR A 65 -12.82 -0.22 0.64
CA THR A 65 -13.56 -0.29 1.91
C THR A 65 -13.66 -1.75 2.35
N GLY A 66 -13.21 -2.06 3.56
CA GLY A 66 -13.10 -3.46 4.01
C GLY A 66 -11.88 -4.16 3.41
N CYS A 67 -11.93 -5.49 3.36
CA CYS A 67 -10.88 -6.36 2.80
C CYS A 67 -9.52 -6.20 3.48
N GLU A 68 -9.47 -6.50 4.78
CA GLU A 68 -8.21 -6.57 5.52
C GLU A 68 -7.31 -7.66 4.94
N GLY A 69 -6.01 -7.44 4.98
CA GLY A 69 -5.02 -8.36 4.40
C GLY A 69 -4.68 -8.12 2.94
N ILE A 70 -5.52 -7.42 2.15
CA ILE A 70 -5.24 -7.12 0.74
C ILE A 70 -4.41 -5.84 0.57
N GLY A 71 -3.44 -5.86 -0.35
CA GLY A 71 -2.65 -4.70 -0.73
C GLY A 71 -1.68 -4.23 0.33
N TYR A 72 -0.74 -3.41 -0.11
CA TYR A 72 0.31 -2.84 0.72
C TYR A 72 0.03 -1.38 1.07
N ASN A 73 0.52 -0.92 2.22
CA ASN A 73 0.32 0.48 2.62
C ASN A 73 1.27 1.43 1.89
N THR A 74 2.38 0.92 1.35
CA THR A 74 3.39 1.72 0.65
C THR A 74 3.71 1.14 -0.72
N LEU A 75 4.15 2.01 -1.63
CA LEU A 75 4.63 1.63 -2.96
C LEU A 75 5.84 0.70 -2.85
N SER A 76 6.76 0.99 -1.93
CA SER A 76 7.95 0.17 -1.71
C SER A 76 7.58 -1.26 -1.30
N ASP A 77 6.65 -1.42 -0.35
CA ASP A 77 6.24 -2.75 0.10
C ASP A 77 5.54 -3.54 -1.01
N CYS A 78 4.80 -2.86 -1.90
CA CYS A 78 4.25 -3.50 -3.10
C CYS A 78 5.36 -4.00 -4.03
N PHE A 79 6.37 -3.16 -4.31
CA PHE A 79 7.47 -3.58 -5.17
C PHE A 79 8.27 -4.73 -4.57
N TRP A 80 8.63 -4.63 -3.29
CA TRP A 80 9.38 -5.69 -2.63
C TRP A 80 8.53 -6.95 -2.45
N GLY A 81 7.30 -6.83 -1.99
CA GLY A 81 6.43 -7.97 -1.75
C GLY A 81 6.07 -8.73 -3.02
N CYS A 82 5.61 -8.04 -4.07
CA CYS A 82 5.03 -8.70 -5.24
C CYS A 82 6.03 -9.07 -6.34
N PHE A 83 7.21 -8.46 -6.37
CA PHE A 83 8.25 -8.78 -7.37
C PHE A 83 9.44 -9.54 -6.80
N SER A 84 9.52 -9.76 -5.47
CA SER A 84 10.55 -10.63 -4.88
C SER A 84 10.11 -12.07 -4.67
N GLU A 85 8.82 -12.37 -4.85
CA GLU A 85 8.26 -13.73 -4.92
C GLU A 85 8.46 -14.37 -6.29
#